data_AF-A0A7E4W0H1-F1
#
_entry.id   AF-A0A7E4W0H1-F1
#
_cell.length_a   1.000
_cell.length_b   1.000
_cell.length_c   1.000
_cell.angle_alpha   90.00
_cell.angle_beta   90.00
_cell.angle_gamma   90.00
#
_symmetry.space_group_name_H-M   'P 1'
#
loop_
_entity.id
_entity.type
_entity.pdbx_description
1 polymer ?
#
loop_
_entity_poly.entity_id
_entity_poly.type
_entity_poly.pdbx_seq_one_letter_code
_entity_poly.pdbx_strand_id
1 'polypeptide(L)'
;MRVWIASLLFYLSVFAFCEFLRYLNQKFLAPRYPYPSELVNEFIGTIQICAPMFDVNFILENYGLKGVLFEIIFIEVMNATLQRDAIADPCPLIYGFIQGTVTLRRLASLLTVQFIAGYTSYLIARAFWSFGIHAIHLEALEGECGADLTVTVIYGSLVEAGGLITAKAAEVFLEQRILNEKQLSFIQAVVAGVITVLGIHLTGMYANPIVAWACTFNCGDVPYLAHFTVYWVAPVLAWHIADQYLKTPQEVPEKED
;
A
#
# COMPACT_ATOMS: atom_id res chain seq x y z
N MET A 1 -12.77 -14.49 21.43
CA MET A 1 -12.01 -14.91 20.22
C MET A 1 -10.64 -14.24 20.27
N ARG A 2 -9.57 -14.82 19.70
CA ARG A 2 -8.25 -14.14 19.69
C ARG A 2 -8.25 -13.00 18.66
N VAL A 3 -7.55 -11.90 18.92
CA VAL A 3 -7.49 -10.72 18.04
C VAL A 3 -7.08 -11.12 16.62
N TRP A 4 -6.04 -11.94 16.46
CA TRP A 4 -5.58 -12.37 15.12
C TRP A 4 -6.63 -13.11 14.30
N ILE A 5 -7.61 -13.78 14.94
CA ILE A 5 -8.70 -14.45 14.22
C ILE A 5 -9.68 -13.41 13.69
N ALA A 6 -10.02 -12.40 14.50
CA ALA A 6 -10.89 -11.30 14.07
C ALA A 6 -10.27 -10.53 12.89
N SER A 7 -8.97 -10.23 13.00
CA SER A 7 -8.18 -9.58 11.97
C SER A 7 -8.09 -10.41 10.68
N LEU A 8 -7.82 -11.72 10.80
CA LEU A 8 -7.82 -12.61 9.63
C LEU A 8 -9.19 -12.64 8.94
N LEU A 9 -10.29 -12.69 9.70
CA LEU A 9 -11.63 -12.61 9.14
C LEU A 9 -11.89 -11.28 8.43
N PHE A 10 -11.38 -10.17 8.98
CA PHE A 10 -11.44 -8.86 8.35
C PHE A 10 -10.72 -8.88 7.00
N TYR A 11 -9.45 -9.29 6.96
CA TYR A 11 -8.67 -9.32 5.73
C TYR A 11 -9.33 -10.21 4.68
N LEU A 12 -9.74 -11.44 5.05
CA LEU A 12 -10.42 -12.35 4.14
C LEU A 12 -11.72 -11.76 3.59
N SER A 13 -12.48 -11.03 4.41
CA SER A 13 -13.69 -10.34 3.96
C SER A 13 -13.38 -9.24 2.93
N VAL A 14 -12.31 -8.46 3.14
CA VAL A 14 -11.86 -7.42 2.22
C VAL A 14 -11.41 -8.04 0.90
N PHE A 15 -10.53 -9.05 0.92
CA PHE A 15 -10.06 -9.71 -0.28
C PHE A 15 -11.20 -10.37 -1.07
N ALA A 16 -12.13 -11.06 -0.37
CA ALA A 16 -13.29 -11.68 -1.01
C ALA A 16 -14.22 -10.63 -1.65
N PHE A 17 -14.45 -9.51 -0.96
CA PHE A 17 -15.26 -8.41 -1.48
C PHE A 17 -14.61 -7.78 -2.71
N CYS A 18 -13.30 -7.50 -2.65
CA CYS A 18 -12.54 -6.94 -3.77
C CYS A 18 -12.57 -7.89 -4.98
N GLU A 19 -12.33 -9.18 -4.78
CA GLU A 19 -12.38 -10.17 -5.86
C GLU A 19 -13.77 -10.29 -6.49
N PHE A 20 -14.83 -10.23 -5.68
CA PHE A 20 -16.19 -10.18 -6.18
C PHE A 20 -16.43 -8.94 -7.05
N LEU A 21 -16.01 -7.75 -6.61
CA LEU A 21 -16.12 -6.54 -7.39
C LEU A 21 -15.30 -6.59 -8.68
N ARG A 22 -14.08 -7.14 -8.65
CA ARG A 22 -13.27 -7.31 -9.87
C ARG A 22 -13.93 -8.27 -10.85
N TYR A 23 -14.53 -9.36 -10.38
CA TYR A 23 -15.30 -10.27 -11.22
C TYR A 23 -16.46 -9.53 -11.92
N LEU A 24 -17.21 -8.70 -11.19
CA LEU A 24 -18.27 -7.88 -11.78
C LEU A 24 -17.72 -6.90 -12.81
N ASN A 25 -16.61 -6.21 -12.50
CA ASN A 25 -15.95 -5.28 -13.42
C ASN A 25 -15.53 -5.97 -14.72
N GLN A 26 -14.86 -7.12 -14.62
CA GLN A 26 -14.42 -7.92 -15.77
C GLN A 26 -15.59 -8.43 -16.63
N LYS A 27 -16.71 -8.80 -15.99
CA LYS A 27 -17.88 -9.33 -16.71
C LYS A 27 -18.69 -8.25 -17.41
N PHE A 28 -18.83 -7.07 -16.79
CA PHE A 28 -19.79 -6.06 -17.24
C PHE A 28 -19.12 -4.85 -17.90
N LEU A 29 -18.06 -4.29 -17.31
CA LEU A 29 -17.44 -3.03 -17.73
C LEU A 29 -16.26 -3.27 -18.68
N ALA A 30 -15.32 -4.14 -18.32
CA ALA A 30 -14.07 -4.35 -19.08
C ALA A 30 -14.27 -4.60 -20.58
N PRO A 31 -15.25 -5.41 -21.04
CA PRO A 31 -15.44 -5.68 -22.46
C PRO A 31 -16.00 -4.50 -23.26
N ARG A 32 -16.62 -3.52 -22.59
CA ARG A 32 -17.38 -2.43 -23.22
C ARG A 32 -16.72 -1.06 -23.02
N TYR A 33 -16.07 -0.86 -21.88
CA TYR A 33 -15.58 0.41 -21.39
C TYR A 33 -14.22 0.24 -20.71
N PRO A 34 -13.11 0.13 -21.47
CA PRO A 34 -11.79 -0.19 -20.92
C PRO A 34 -11.28 0.88 -19.94
N TYR A 35 -11.47 2.17 -20.24
CA TYR A 35 -11.00 3.25 -19.36
C TYR A 35 -11.80 3.34 -18.04
N PRO A 36 -13.15 3.32 -18.03
CA PRO A 36 -13.89 3.17 -16.78
C PRO A 36 -13.54 1.89 -16.00
N SER A 37 -13.30 0.78 -16.70
CA SER A 37 -12.86 -0.47 -16.07
C SER A 37 -11.50 -0.33 -15.36
N GLU A 38 -10.56 0.43 -15.93
CA GLU A 38 -9.28 0.78 -15.30
C GLU A 38 -9.51 1.56 -13.99
N LEU A 39 -10.33 2.61 -14.03
CA LEU A 39 -10.67 3.39 -12.83
C LEU A 39 -11.33 2.53 -11.74
N VAL A 40 -12.22 1.60 -12.11
CA VAL A 40 -12.84 0.69 -11.15
C VAL A 40 -11.81 -0.30 -10.58
N ASN A 41 -10.90 -0.83 -11.39
CA ASN A 41 -9.83 -1.70 -10.88
C ASN A 41 -8.91 -0.93 -9.92
N GLU A 42 -8.57 0.32 -10.23
CA GLU A 42 -7.77 1.17 -9.35
C GLU A 42 -8.46 1.40 -8.00
N PHE A 43 -9.77 1.67 -8.03
CA PHE A 43 -10.58 1.81 -6.83
C PHE A 43 -10.53 0.54 -5.97
N ILE A 44 -10.75 -0.63 -6.59
CA ILE A 44 -10.78 -1.92 -5.89
C ILE A 44 -9.39 -2.29 -5.35
N GLY A 45 -8.33 -2.10 -6.15
CA GLY A 45 -6.95 -2.35 -5.71
C GLY A 45 -6.55 -1.46 -4.53
N THR A 46 -6.89 -0.18 -4.59
CA THR A 46 -6.59 0.74 -3.48
C THR A 46 -7.34 0.35 -2.20
N ILE A 47 -8.61 -0.10 -2.32
CA ILE A 47 -9.34 -0.64 -1.16
C ILE A 47 -8.62 -1.85 -0.57
N GLN A 48 -8.20 -2.77 -1.44
CA GLN A 48 -7.56 -4.01 -1.05
C GLN A 48 -6.28 -3.78 -0.22
N ILE A 49 -5.44 -2.80 -0.60
CA ILE A 49 -4.24 -2.46 0.18
C ILE A 49 -4.59 -1.67 1.42
N CYS A 50 -5.43 -0.64 1.31
CA CYS A 50 -5.63 0.31 2.42
C CYS A 50 -6.48 -0.26 3.55
N ALA A 51 -7.52 -1.05 3.25
CA ALA A 51 -8.46 -1.51 4.29
C ALA A 51 -7.81 -2.42 5.34
N PRO A 52 -7.00 -3.43 4.99
CA PRO A 52 -6.31 -4.27 5.98
C PRO A 52 -5.39 -3.49 6.92
N MET A 53 -4.82 -2.36 6.46
CA MET A 53 -3.84 -1.58 7.24
C MET A 53 -4.43 -0.93 8.48
N PHE A 54 -5.75 -0.72 8.54
CA PHE A 54 -6.42 -0.22 9.75
C PHE A 54 -6.36 -1.20 10.94
N ASP A 55 -6.04 -2.48 10.71
CA ASP A 55 -6.01 -3.50 11.76
C ASP A 55 -4.59 -3.81 12.30
N VAL A 56 -3.54 -3.33 11.62
CA VAL A 56 -2.13 -3.66 11.91
C VAL A 56 -1.73 -3.25 13.33
N ASN A 57 -2.17 -2.09 13.79
CA ASN A 57 -1.85 -1.61 15.13
C ASN A 57 -2.45 -2.52 16.24
N PHE A 58 -3.62 -3.14 16.01
CA PHE A 58 -4.16 -4.10 16.99
C PHE A 58 -3.30 -5.36 17.08
N ILE A 59 -2.75 -5.83 15.97
CA ILE A 59 -1.82 -6.95 15.95
C ILE A 59 -0.51 -6.58 16.62
N LEU A 60 0.01 -5.38 16.36
CA LEU A 60 1.23 -4.87 16.98
C LEU A 60 1.10 -4.83 18.51
N GLU A 61 0.00 -4.30 19.04
CA GLU A 61 -0.22 -4.18 20.48
C GLU A 61 -0.39 -5.54 21.17
N ASN A 62 -0.99 -6.53 20.49
CA ASN A 62 -1.31 -7.83 21.10
C ASN A 62 -0.24 -8.91 20.87
N TYR A 63 0.52 -8.81 19.78
CA TYR A 63 1.46 -9.85 19.33
C TYR A 63 2.86 -9.31 19.00
N GLY A 64 3.07 -8.00 19.09
CA GLY A 64 4.34 -7.34 18.82
C GLY A 64 4.80 -7.46 17.38
N LEU A 65 6.07 -7.14 17.16
CA LEU A 65 6.71 -7.14 15.84
C LEU A 65 6.62 -8.48 15.10
N LYS A 66 6.59 -9.60 15.84
CA LYS A 66 6.44 -10.93 15.23
C LYS A 66 5.04 -11.11 14.63
N GLY A 67 4.00 -10.60 15.30
CA GLY A 67 2.64 -10.62 14.76
C GLY A 67 2.54 -9.83 13.47
N VAL A 68 3.03 -8.59 13.50
CA VAL A 68 3.06 -7.69 12.33
C VAL A 68 3.84 -8.31 11.17
N LEU A 69 4.99 -8.95 11.43
CA LEU A 69 5.75 -9.61 10.36
C LEU A 69 4.90 -10.62 9.59
N PHE A 70 4.23 -11.54 10.30
CA PHE A 70 3.41 -12.56 9.65
C PHE A 70 2.16 -11.98 9.00
N GLU A 71 1.56 -10.97 9.63
CA GLU A 71 0.40 -10.26 9.09
C GLU A 71 0.71 -9.55 7.78
N ILE A 72 1.77 -8.73 7.74
CA ILE A 72 2.18 -8.00 6.53
C ILE A 72 2.59 -8.98 5.43
N ILE A 73 3.33 -10.05 5.75
CA ILE A 73 3.64 -11.10 4.77
C ILE A 73 2.36 -11.69 4.17
N PHE A 74 1.35 -11.99 4.99
CA PHE A 74 0.08 -12.51 4.49
C PHE A 74 -0.62 -11.50 3.59
N ILE A 75 -0.74 -10.25 4.02
CA ILE A 75 -1.40 -9.18 3.26
C ILE A 75 -0.68 -8.96 1.92
N GLU A 76 0.64 -8.88 1.92
CA GLU A 76 1.45 -8.65 0.71
C GLU A 76 1.43 -9.83 -0.25
N VAL A 77 1.40 -11.08 0.24
CA VAL A 77 1.19 -12.26 -0.63
C VAL A 77 -0.19 -12.20 -1.29
N MET A 78 -1.22 -11.81 -0.55
CA MET A 78 -2.57 -11.67 -1.07
C MET A 78 -2.65 -10.52 -2.09
N ASN A 79 -1.99 -9.39 -1.82
CA ASN A 79 -1.88 -8.28 -2.76
C ASN A 79 -1.18 -8.70 -4.05
N ALA A 80 0.01 -9.32 -3.95
CA ALA A 80 0.77 -9.77 -5.11
C ALA A 80 -0.01 -10.76 -5.99
N THR A 81 -0.91 -11.56 -5.42
CA THR A 81 -1.69 -12.56 -6.17
C THR A 81 -3.03 -12.04 -6.70
N LEU A 82 -3.67 -11.08 -6.03
CA LEU A 82 -5.05 -10.66 -6.35
C LEU A 82 -5.17 -9.25 -6.91
N GLN A 83 -4.14 -8.40 -6.78
CA GLN A 83 -4.24 -6.99 -7.17
C GLN A 83 -4.40 -6.75 -8.68
N ARG A 84 -3.91 -7.68 -9.51
CA ARG A 84 -3.95 -7.61 -10.99
C ARG A 84 -3.32 -6.30 -11.50
N ASP A 85 -4.04 -5.57 -12.34
CA ASP A 85 -3.53 -4.39 -13.06
C ASP A 85 -3.72 -3.06 -12.29
N ALA A 86 -4.19 -3.10 -11.03
CA ALA A 86 -4.32 -1.89 -10.22
C ALA A 86 -2.95 -1.42 -9.73
N ILE A 87 -2.69 -0.12 -9.83
CA ILE A 87 -1.42 0.47 -9.39
C ILE A 87 -1.45 0.63 -7.87
N ALA A 88 -2.52 1.24 -7.35
CA ALA A 88 -2.80 1.43 -5.92
C ALA A 88 -1.65 2.07 -5.13
N ASP A 89 -0.82 2.87 -5.81
CA ASP A 89 0.30 3.63 -5.27
C ASP A 89 0.46 4.95 -6.05
N PRO A 90 0.43 6.11 -5.38
CA PRO A 90 0.72 7.40 -6.00
C PRO A 90 2.14 7.55 -6.56
N CYS A 91 3.15 6.88 -5.99
CA CYS A 91 4.56 7.02 -6.39
C CYS A 91 4.82 6.72 -7.88
N PRO A 92 4.48 5.52 -8.41
CA PRO A 92 4.65 5.22 -9.82
C PRO A 92 3.81 6.12 -10.74
N LEU A 93 2.61 6.54 -10.30
CA LEU A 93 1.74 7.44 -11.07
C LEU A 93 2.36 8.83 -11.25
N ILE A 94 2.83 9.43 -10.15
CA ILE A 94 3.46 10.75 -10.16
C ILE A 94 4.77 10.69 -10.94
N TYR A 95 5.57 9.63 -10.73
CA TYR A 95 6.79 9.42 -11.49
C TYR A 95 6.53 9.31 -13.00
N GLY A 96 5.53 8.51 -13.42
CA GLY A 96 5.15 8.40 -14.82
C GLY A 96 4.69 9.73 -15.44
N PHE A 97 4.02 10.58 -14.67
CA PHE A 97 3.68 11.93 -15.12
C PHE A 97 4.91 12.82 -15.30
N ILE A 98 5.86 12.79 -14.35
CA ILE A 98 7.12 13.52 -14.45
C ILE A 98 7.94 13.08 -15.68
N GLN A 99 7.93 11.78 -15.99
CA GLN A 99 8.60 11.21 -17.16
C GLN A 99 7.82 11.40 -18.48
N GLY A 100 6.62 11.97 -18.45
CA GLY A 100 5.78 12.16 -19.63
C GLY A 100 5.12 10.88 -20.17
N THR A 101 5.17 9.76 -19.45
CA THR A 101 4.53 8.48 -19.84
C THR A 101 3.07 8.39 -19.38
N VAL A 102 2.66 9.20 -18.40
CA VAL A 102 1.29 9.34 -17.92
C VAL A 102 0.78 10.75 -18.21
N THR A 103 -0.41 10.87 -18.79
CA THR A 103 -1.02 12.20 -19.05
C THR A 103 -1.57 12.81 -17.75
N LEU A 104 -1.63 14.15 -17.67
CA LEU A 104 -2.23 14.84 -16.52
C LEU A 104 -3.66 14.38 -16.23
N ARG A 105 -4.46 14.14 -17.28
CA ARG A 105 -5.83 13.64 -17.14
C ARG A 105 -5.85 12.26 -16.47
N ARG A 106 -5.00 11.32 -16.91
CA ARG A 106 -4.94 9.97 -16.34
C ARG A 106 -4.45 10.00 -14.90
N LEU A 107 -3.40 10.78 -14.61
CA LEU A 107 -2.91 11.00 -13.24
C LEU A 107 -4.03 11.53 -12.34
N ALA A 108 -4.69 12.62 -12.74
CA ALA A 108 -5.74 13.24 -11.94
C ALA A 108 -6.91 12.28 -11.68
N SER A 109 -7.34 11.53 -12.69
CA SER A 109 -8.43 10.55 -12.54
C SER A 109 -8.06 9.39 -11.61
N LEU A 110 -6.89 8.76 -11.79
CA LEU A 110 -6.48 7.63 -10.95
C LEU A 110 -6.19 8.07 -9.52
N LEU A 111 -5.51 9.20 -9.32
CA LEU A 111 -5.22 9.72 -7.99
C LEU A 111 -6.51 10.12 -7.24
N THR A 112 -7.48 10.73 -7.94
CA THR A 112 -8.80 11.02 -7.36
C THR A 112 -9.49 9.72 -6.91
N VAL A 113 -9.45 8.69 -7.76
CA VAL A 113 -9.99 7.37 -7.43
C VAL A 113 -9.29 6.76 -6.21
N GLN A 114 -7.96 6.85 -6.13
CA GLN A 114 -7.18 6.38 -4.99
C GLN A 114 -7.60 7.09 -3.69
N PHE A 115 -7.81 8.41 -3.69
CA PHE A 115 -8.33 9.14 -2.53
C PHE A 115 -9.73 8.69 -2.11
N ILE A 116 -10.65 8.53 -3.06
CA ILE A 116 -12.01 8.05 -2.77
C ILE A 116 -11.95 6.63 -2.19
N ALA A 117 -11.11 5.76 -2.76
CA ALA A 117 -10.90 4.40 -2.29
C ALA A 117 -10.29 4.36 -0.89
N GLY A 118 -9.25 5.14 -0.62
CA GLY A 118 -8.62 5.23 0.71
C GLY A 118 -9.61 5.66 1.79
N TYR A 119 -10.46 6.65 1.51
CA TYR A 119 -11.54 7.04 2.43
C TYR A 119 -12.60 5.93 2.57
N THR A 120 -12.94 5.24 1.46
CA THR A 120 -13.88 4.11 1.48
C THR A 120 -13.33 2.94 2.31
N SER A 121 -12.02 2.70 2.30
CA SER A 121 -11.37 1.68 3.13
C SER A 121 -11.59 1.91 4.62
N TYR A 122 -11.48 3.16 5.07
CA TYR A 122 -11.81 3.53 6.46
C TYR A 122 -13.28 3.20 6.79
N LEU A 123 -14.21 3.51 5.89
CA LEU A 123 -15.62 3.18 6.08
C LEU A 123 -15.87 1.67 6.11
N ILE A 124 -15.18 0.91 5.25
CA ILE A 124 -15.26 -0.57 5.22
C ILE A 124 -14.72 -1.16 6.52
N ALA A 125 -13.58 -0.68 7.02
CA ALA A 125 -13.00 -1.13 8.29
C ALA A 125 -13.99 -0.89 9.44
N ARG A 126 -14.54 0.32 9.56
CA ARG A 126 -15.53 0.64 10.59
C ARG A 126 -16.83 -0.16 10.45
N ALA A 127 -17.31 -0.37 9.22
CA ALA A 127 -18.49 -1.20 8.99
C ALA A 127 -18.24 -2.64 9.46
N PHE A 128 -17.08 -3.22 9.16
CA PHE A 128 -16.71 -4.54 9.64
C PHE A 128 -16.61 -4.60 11.17
N TRP A 129 -15.92 -3.64 11.77
CA TRP A 129 -15.78 -3.53 13.22
C TRP A 129 -17.13 -3.41 13.94
N SER A 130 -18.13 -2.78 13.30
CA SER A 130 -19.48 -2.62 13.86
C SER A 130 -20.24 -3.94 14.05
N PHE A 131 -19.78 -5.04 13.43
CA PHE A 131 -20.34 -6.37 13.68
C PHE A 131 -19.99 -6.93 15.07
N GLY A 132 -19.09 -6.28 15.82
CA GLY A 132 -18.78 -6.65 17.20
C GLY A 132 -18.11 -8.02 17.34
N ILE A 133 -17.38 -8.42 16.30
CA ILE A 133 -16.66 -9.70 16.24
C ILE A 133 -15.60 -9.81 17.35
N HIS A 134 -14.96 -8.69 17.71
CA HIS A 134 -14.03 -8.58 18.84
C HIS A 134 -14.21 -7.23 19.56
N ALA A 135 -13.97 -7.19 20.88
CA ALA A 135 -14.14 -5.99 21.70
C ALA A 135 -13.24 -4.83 21.24
N ILE A 136 -11.96 -5.11 20.93
CA ILE A 136 -11.00 -4.11 20.44
C ILE A 136 -11.48 -3.33 19.21
N HIS A 137 -12.21 -4.00 18.30
CA HIS A 137 -12.78 -3.37 17.12
C HIS A 137 -13.94 -2.44 17.47
N LEU A 138 -14.74 -2.80 18.48
CA LEU A 138 -15.80 -1.92 18.99
C LEU A 138 -15.22 -0.70 19.71
N GLU A 139 -14.18 -0.89 20.52
CA GLU A 139 -13.47 0.20 21.19
C GLU A 139 -12.88 1.19 20.16
N ALA A 140 -12.34 0.67 19.06
CA ALA A 140 -11.82 1.50 17.96
C ALA A 140 -12.89 2.30 17.20
N LEU A 141 -14.17 1.94 17.28
CA LEU A 141 -15.26 2.74 16.68
C LEU A 141 -15.57 4.01 17.47
N GLU A 142 -15.32 3.98 18.77
CA GLU A 142 -15.56 5.06 19.72
C GLU A 142 -14.29 5.90 19.96
N GLY A 143 -13.11 5.31 19.76
CA GLY A 143 -11.81 5.95 19.91
C GLY A 143 -11.48 6.96 18.81
N GLU A 144 -10.59 7.88 19.15
CA GLU A 144 -9.93 8.77 18.20
C GLU A 144 -8.77 8.04 17.52
N CYS A 145 -8.50 8.35 16.26
CA CYS A 145 -7.35 7.76 15.56
C CYS A 145 -6.04 8.43 15.99
N GLY A 146 -5.02 7.60 16.25
CA GLY A 146 -3.66 8.05 16.60
C GLY A 146 -2.79 8.32 15.38
N ALA A 147 -1.75 9.14 15.57
CA ALA A 147 -0.71 9.31 14.56
C ALA A 147 0.43 8.30 14.76
N ASP A 148 0.89 7.67 13.68
CA ASP A 148 2.02 6.73 13.74
C ASP A 148 3.40 7.41 13.62
N LEU A 149 3.44 8.70 13.26
CA LEU A 149 4.68 9.47 13.22
C LEU A 149 5.12 9.84 14.63
N THR A 150 6.07 9.09 15.19
CA THR A 150 6.59 9.29 16.56
C THR A 150 7.91 10.06 16.61
N VAL A 151 8.46 10.39 15.44
CA VAL A 151 9.78 11.01 15.28
C VAL A 151 9.71 12.36 14.56
N THR A 152 10.85 13.06 14.50
CA THR A 152 10.93 14.33 13.78
C THR A 152 10.66 14.15 12.28
N VAL A 153 10.11 15.20 11.66
CA VAL A 153 9.76 15.20 10.22
C VAL A 153 10.91 14.74 9.33
N ILE A 154 12.13 15.22 9.59
CA ILE A 154 13.31 14.85 8.80
C ILE A 154 13.63 13.37 8.98
N TYR A 155 13.65 12.87 10.23
CA TYR A 155 13.97 11.48 10.49
C TYR A 155 12.89 10.54 9.94
N GLY A 156 11.61 10.88 10.10
CA GLY A 156 10.51 10.11 9.52
C GLY A 156 10.57 10.08 7.99
N SER A 157 10.90 11.20 7.35
CA SER A 157 11.10 11.26 5.89
C SER A 157 12.22 10.31 5.42
N LEU A 158 13.33 10.23 6.17
CA LEU A 158 14.43 9.33 5.86
C LEU A 158 14.04 7.86 6.06
N VAL A 159 13.23 7.54 7.07
CA VAL A 159 12.72 6.18 7.32
C VAL A 159 11.83 5.73 6.17
N GLU A 160 10.82 6.53 5.81
CA GLU A 160 9.89 6.22 4.70
C GLU A 160 10.62 6.09 3.36
N ALA A 161 11.50 7.04 3.04
CA ALA A 161 12.31 7.01 1.81
C ALA A 161 13.26 5.82 1.78
N GLY A 162 13.95 5.54 2.89
CA GLY A 162 14.89 4.43 3.01
C GLY A 162 14.22 3.07 2.88
N GLY A 163 13.04 2.90 3.49
CA GLY A 163 12.21 1.71 3.34
C GLY A 163 11.81 1.46 1.88
N LEU A 164 11.31 2.49 1.20
CA LEU A 164 10.92 2.39 -0.21
C LEU A 164 12.12 2.06 -1.12
N ILE A 165 13.26 2.76 -0.96
CA ILE A 165 14.47 2.47 -1.76
C ILE A 165 14.94 1.04 -1.54
N THR A 166 14.91 0.56 -0.29
CA THR A 166 15.32 -0.80 0.05
C THR A 166 14.38 -1.82 -0.60
N ALA A 167 13.06 -1.60 -0.57
CA ALA A 167 12.09 -2.44 -1.23
C ALA A 167 12.32 -2.51 -2.75
N LYS A 168 12.51 -1.36 -3.40
CA LYS A 168 12.82 -1.30 -4.85
C LYS A 168 14.16 -1.94 -5.21
N ALA A 169 15.19 -1.76 -4.38
CA ALA A 169 16.49 -2.40 -4.59
C ALA A 169 16.40 -3.92 -4.48
N ALA A 170 15.62 -4.42 -3.50
CA ALA A 170 15.35 -5.84 -3.36
C ALA A 170 14.56 -6.37 -4.57
N GLU A 171 13.52 -5.67 -5.02
CA GLU A 171 12.75 -6.03 -6.23
C GLU A 171 13.67 -6.22 -7.44
N VAL A 172 14.47 -5.21 -7.79
CA VAL A 172 15.39 -5.27 -8.94
C VAL A 172 16.41 -6.40 -8.79
N PHE A 173 16.98 -6.56 -7.59
CA PHE A 173 17.97 -7.61 -7.33
C PHE A 173 17.38 -9.03 -7.44
N LEU A 174 16.14 -9.21 -6.98
CA LEU A 174 15.46 -10.50 -6.96
C LEU A 174 14.92 -10.88 -8.34
N GLU A 175 14.39 -9.92 -9.11
CA GLU A 175 13.93 -10.14 -10.50
C GLU A 175 15.05 -10.67 -11.40
N GLN A 176 16.29 -10.21 -11.18
CA GLN A 176 17.46 -10.68 -11.95
C GLN A 176 17.87 -12.13 -11.61
N ARG A 177 17.40 -12.70 -10.50
CA ARG A 177 17.89 -13.99 -9.96
C ARG A 177 16.81 -15.06 -9.87
N ILE A 178 15.55 -14.68 -9.73
CA ILE A 178 14.44 -15.61 -9.49
C ILE A 178 13.55 -15.62 -10.72
N LEU A 179 13.53 -16.76 -11.41
CA LEU A 179 12.69 -16.96 -12.60
C LEU A 179 11.24 -17.32 -12.26
N ASN A 180 10.97 -17.78 -11.04
CA ASN A 180 9.64 -18.19 -10.61
C ASN A 180 8.89 -17.02 -9.96
N GLU A 181 7.90 -16.48 -10.65
CA GLU A 181 7.08 -15.34 -10.20
C GLU A 181 6.47 -15.55 -8.81
N LYS A 182 5.98 -16.76 -8.49
CA LYS A 182 5.39 -17.03 -7.16
C LYS A 182 6.42 -16.97 -6.04
N GLN A 183 7.64 -17.44 -6.32
CA GLN A 183 8.75 -17.36 -5.35
C GLN A 183 9.20 -15.91 -5.19
N LEU A 184 9.27 -15.16 -6.29
CA LEU A 184 9.61 -13.74 -6.29
C LEU A 184 8.61 -12.94 -5.45
N SER A 185 7.30 -13.07 -5.71
CA SER A 185 6.25 -12.38 -4.94
C SER A 185 6.28 -12.74 -3.46
N PHE A 186 6.49 -14.00 -3.12
CA PHE A 186 6.59 -14.41 -1.72
C PHE A 186 7.81 -13.78 -1.03
N ILE A 187 8.97 -13.77 -1.67
CA ILE A 187 10.18 -13.17 -1.09
C ILE A 187 10.03 -11.64 -0.99
N GLN A 188 9.42 -10.98 -1.97
CA GLN A 188 9.09 -9.56 -1.90
C GLN A 188 8.15 -9.23 -0.72
N ALA A 189 7.13 -10.06 -0.48
CA ALA A 189 6.26 -9.93 0.69
C ALA A 189 7.03 -10.09 2.01
N VAL A 190 8.00 -11.01 2.07
CA VAL A 190 8.91 -11.14 3.23
C VAL A 190 9.78 -9.90 3.42
N VAL A 191 10.33 -9.35 2.34
CA VAL A 191 11.12 -8.10 2.39
C VAL A 191 10.26 -6.94 2.89
N ALA A 192 9.05 -6.78 2.36
CA ALA A 192 8.10 -5.76 2.81
C ALA A 192 7.80 -5.91 4.31
N GLY A 193 7.47 -7.12 4.78
CA GLY A 193 7.23 -7.38 6.20
C GLY A 193 8.43 -7.05 7.10
N VAL A 194 9.65 -7.36 6.66
CA VAL A 194 10.87 -6.99 7.40
C VAL A 194 11.06 -5.48 7.45
N ILE A 195 10.91 -4.78 6.32
CA ILE A 195 11.02 -3.32 6.24
C ILE A 195 9.98 -2.68 7.16
N THR A 196 8.71 -3.10 7.09
CA THR A 196 7.63 -2.60 7.95
C THR A 196 7.99 -2.75 9.42
N VAL A 197 8.41 -3.95 9.85
CA VAL A 197 8.81 -4.19 11.26
C VAL A 197 9.95 -3.27 11.72
N LEU A 198 10.89 -2.92 10.84
CA LEU A 198 12.01 -2.03 11.20
C LEU A 198 11.57 -0.57 11.37
N GLY A 199 10.54 -0.11 10.66
CA GLY A 199 10.09 1.28 10.67
C GLY A 199 8.77 1.55 11.41
N ILE A 200 7.99 0.51 11.75
CA ILE A 200 6.60 0.67 12.20
C ILE A 200 6.46 1.56 13.44
N HIS A 201 7.37 1.45 14.41
CA HIS A 201 7.33 2.29 15.61
C HIS A 201 7.76 3.75 15.38
N LEU A 202 8.34 4.06 14.21
CA LEU A 202 8.85 5.39 13.89
C LEU A 202 7.84 6.18 13.04
N THR A 203 7.23 5.53 12.05
CA THR A 203 6.35 6.18 11.07
C THR A 203 5.12 5.36 10.67
N GLY A 204 4.94 4.15 11.21
CA GLY A 204 4.03 3.14 10.66
C GLY A 204 4.63 2.36 9.48
N MET A 205 5.67 2.91 8.83
CA MET A 205 6.39 2.35 7.69
C MET A 205 5.47 1.93 6.54
N TYR A 206 4.79 2.92 5.99
CA TYR A 206 3.79 2.72 4.94
C TYR A 206 4.42 2.57 3.55
N ALA A 207 5.47 3.35 3.26
CA ALA A 207 6.13 3.46 1.95
C ALA A 207 5.19 3.67 0.74
N ASN A 208 3.93 4.00 0.99
CA ASN A 208 2.89 4.23 0.00
C ASN A 208 2.04 5.43 0.45
N PRO A 209 2.05 6.55 -0.30
CA PRO A 209 1.39 7.78 0.12
C PRO A 209 -0.12 7.65 0.33
N ILE A 210 -0.82 6.82 -0.46
CA ILE A 210 -2.29 6.70 -0.29
C ILE A 210 -2.65 5.88 0.94
N VAL A 211 -1.86 4.85 1.26
CA VAL A 211 -2.05 4.06 2.49
C VAL A 211 -1.81 4.92 3.72
N ALA A 212 -0.69 5.65 3.75
CA ALA A 212 -0.37 6.55 4.84
C ALA A 212 -1.45 7.63 5.02
N TRP A 213 -1.96 8.19 3.92
CA TRP A 213 -3.06 9.16 3.95
C TRP A 213 -4.33 8.55 4.52
N ALA A 214 -4.72 7.35 4.08
CA ALA A 214 -5.93 6.68 4.55
C ALA A 214 -5.87 6.39 6.06
N CYS A 215 -4.72 5.92 6.55
CA CYS A 215 -4.58 5.47 7.94
C CYS A 215 -4.28 6.59 8.94
N THR A 216 -3.56 7.65 8.54
CA THR A 216 -2.99 8.61 9.50
C THR A 216 -3.31 10.08 9.22
N PHE A 217 -3.91 10.42 8.07
CA PHE A 217 -4.24 11.81 7.77
C PHE A 217 -5.35 12.30 8.71
N ASN A 218 -5.14 13.47 9.33
CA ASN A 218 -6.05 14.06 10.32
C ASN A 218 -6.21 13.21 11.60
N CYS A 219 -5.26 12.33 11.88
CA CYS A 219 -5.16 11.58 13.13
C CYS A 219 -4.05 12.16 14.01
N GLY A 220 -4.28 12.21 15.33
CA GLY A 220 -3.39 12.85 16.30
C GLY A 220 -3.04 14.31 16.01
N ASP A 221 -1.97 14.80 16.63
CA ASP A 221 -1.50 16.19 16.56
C ASP A 221 -0.38 16.42 15.52
N VAL A 222 -0.40 15.71 14.39
CA VAL A 222 0.61 15.87 13.34
C VAL A 222 0.21 17.01 12.39
N PRO A 223 1.04 18.06 12.22
CA PRO A 223 0.75 19.13 11.27
C PRO A 223 0.61 18.58 9.84
N TYR A 224 -0.36 19.08 9.07
CA TYR A 224 -0.60 18.60 7.70
C TYR A 224 0.66 18.67 6.81
N LEU A 225 1.44 19.75 6.93
CA LEU A 225 2.69 19.87 6.18
C LEU A 225 3.70 18.78 6.57
N ALA A 226 3.78 18.41 7.86
CA ALA A 226 4.64 17.33 8.32
C ALA A 226 4.21 15.98 7.72
N HIS A 227 2.90 15.69 7.74
CA HIS A 227 2.34 14.48 7.14
C HIS A 227 2.67 14.39 5.63
N PHE A 228 2.38 15.43 4.85
CA PHE A 228 2.70 15.43 3.42
C PHE A 228 4.20 15.39 3.13
N THR A 229 5.04 15.99 3.97
CA THR A 229 6.51 15.90 3.80
C THR A 229 7.00 14.47 3.97
N VAL A 230 6.57 13.81 5.06
CA VAL A 230 7.02 12.45 5.41
C VAL A 230 6.45 11.39 4.49
N TYR A 231 5.14 11.44 4.21
CA TYR A 231 4.44 10.33 3.55
C TYR A 231 4.17 10.55 2.06
N TRP A 232 4.38 11.75 1.53
CA TRP A 232 4.17 12.04 0.10
C TRP A 232 5.44 12.48 -0.59
N VAL A 233 6.05 13.57 -0.12
CA VAL A 233 7.25 14.13 -0.77
C VAL A 233 8.42 13.15 -0.68
N ALA A 234 8.70 12.60 0.51
CA ALA A 234 9.83 11.70 0.69
C ALA A 234 9.69 10.39 -0.13
N PRO A 235 8.56 9.66 -0.12
CA PRO A 235 8.38 8.47 -0.94
C PRO A 235 8.42 8.74 -2.45
N VAL A 236 7.82 9.83 -2.94
CA VAL A 236 7.87 10.18 -4.36
C VAL A 236 9.31 10.47 -4.82
N LEU A 237 10.09 11.20 -4.03
CA LEU A 237 11.50 11.45 -4.32
C LEU A 237 12.32 10.15 -4.25
N ALA A 238 12.06 9.31 -3.25
CA ALA A 238 12.70 8.02 -3.08
C ALA A 238 12.45 7.11 -4.28
N TRP A 239 11.21 7.07 -4.79
CA TRP A 239 10.85 6.34 -6.01
C TRP A 239 11.64 6.83 -7.22
N HIS A 240 11.72 8.15 -7.40
CA HIS A 240 12.47 8.74 -8.51
C HIS A 240 13.96 8.38 -8.46
N ILE A 241 14.59 8.47 -7.28
CA ILE A 241 15.99 8.09 -7.06
C ILE A 241 16.17 6.59 -7.33
N ALA A 242 15.32 5.74 -6.74
CA ALA A 242 15.37 4.31 -6.92
C ALA A 242 15.30 3.91 -8.40
N ASP A 243 14.35 4.48 -9.17
CA ASP A 243 14.18 4.16 -10.59
C ASP A 243 15.39 4.56 -11.43
N GLN A 244 15.98 5.74 -11.18
CA GLN A 244 17.12 6.24 -11.92
C GLN A 244 18.41 5.46 -11.68
N TYR A 245 18.66 5.03 -10.45
CA TYR A 245 19.94 4.46 -10.06
C TYR A 245 19.95 2.92 -9.98
N LEU A 246 18.79 2.27 -9.82
CA LEU A 246 18.71 0.81 -9.68
C LEU A 246 18.46 0.09 -11.01
N LYS A 247 17.82 0.74 -12.00
CA LYS A 247 17.66 0.15 -13.32
C LYS A 247 19.00 0.16 -14.06
N THR A 248 19.55 -1.02 -14.34
CA THR A 248 20.73 -1.19 -15.19
C THR A 248 20.44 -0.59 -16.58
N PRO A 249 21.40 0.10 -17.24
CA PRO A 249 21.23 0.50 -18.63
C PRO A 249 20.89 -0.75 -19.46
N GLN A 250 19.79 -0.70 -20.21
CA GLN A 250 19.54 -1.67 -21.27
C GLN A 250 20.75 -1.68 -22.21
N GLU A 251 21.22 -2.88 -22.58
CA GLU A 251 22.26 -3.06 -23.59
C GLU A 251 22.00 -2.13 -24.77
N VAL A 252 22.94 -1.21 -25.01
CA VAL A 252 22.97 -0.40 -26.22
C VAL A 252 23.00 -1.39 -27.38
N PRO A 253 22.03 -1.37 -28.33
CA PRO A 253 22.11 -2.25 -29.47
C PRO A 253 23.43 -1.97 -30.18
N GLU A 254 24.24 -3.02 -30.34
CA GLU A 254 25.43 -2.99 -31.19
C GLU A 254 25.00 -2.39 -32.53
N LYS A 255 25.60 -1.26 -32.88
CA LYS A 255 25.56 -0.79 -34.27
C LYS A 255 26.35 -1.80 -35.07
N GLU A 256 25.66 -2.62 -35.85
CA GLU A 256 26.27 -3.34 -36.96
C GLU A 256 26.82 -2.28 -37.93
N ASP A 257 28.15 -2.16 -37.99
CA ASP A 257 28.90 -1.48 -39.04
C ASP A 257 28.97 -2.34 -40.31
#